data_AF-A0A350JFH0-F1
#
_entry.id   AF-A0A350JFH0-F1
#
_cell.length_a   1.000
_cell.length_b   1.000
_cell.length_c   1.000
_cell.angle_alpha   90.00
_cell.angle_beta   90.00
_cell.angle_gamma   90.00
#
_symmetry.space_group_name_H-M   'P 1'
#
loop_
_entity.id
_entity.type
_entity.pdbx_description
1 polymer ?
#
loop_
_entity_poly.entity_id
_entity_poly.type
_entity_poly.pdbx_seq_one_letter_code
_entity_poly.pdbx_strand_id
1 'polypeptide(L)'
;MAEEQKKTKKQNPIAAVLSGSLLTQDAVVKHLPYMLFLAFLGLVYIANGYMAESSVRQINKTQQEIKELRSEQISMKSELNNTIIESELKKIIAARNMGLNESIDPPKKIVLESNEMEKIN
;
A
#
# COMPACT_ATOMS: atom_id res chain seq x y z
N MET A 1 -36.75 18.79 -71.51
CA MET A 1 -35.33 18.83 -71.10
C MET A 1 -35.31 18.76 -69.58
N ALA A 2 -35.08 17.59 -69.01
CA ALA A 2 -34.88 17.42 -67.58
C ALA A 2 -33.38 17.21 -67.36
N GLU A 3 -32.73 18.17 -66.71
CA GLU A 3 -31.33 18.07 -66.33
C GLU A 3 -31.20 17.09 -65.16
N GLU A 4 -30.42 16.03 -65.36
CA GLU A 4 -30.09 15.05 -64.33
C GLU A 4 -29.16 15.67 -63.28
N GLN A 5 -29.67 15.82 -62.05
CA GLN A 5 -28.88 16.19 -60.89
C GLN A 5 -28.00 15.00 -60.45
N LYS A 6 -26.68 15.08 -60.72
CA LYS A 6 -25.68 14.16 -60.15
C LYS A 6 -25.60 14.31 -58.64
N LYS A 7 -26.21 13.38 -57.89
CA LYS A 7 -26.08 13.27 -56.43
C LYS A 7 -24.67 12.80 -56.06
N THR A 8 -23.88 13.68 -55.45
CA THR A 8 -22.58 13.36 -54.85
C THR A 8 -22.81 12.49 -53.61
N LYS A 9 -22.50 11.19 -53.72
CA LYS A 9 -22.56 10.24 -52.61
C LYS A 9 -21.44 10.59 -51.62
N LYS A 10 -21.77 11.20 -50.47
CA LYS A 10 -20.87 11.31 -49.31
C LYS A 10 -20.50 9.90 -48.87
N GLN A 11 -19.27 9.48 -49.15
CA GLN A 11 -18.75 8.22 -48.65
C GLN A 11 -18.29 8.42 -47.20
N ASN A 12 -18.76 7.58 -46.28
CA ASN A 12 -18.38 7.65 -44.88
C ASN A 12 -16.92 7.19 -44.73
N PRO A 13 -16.07 7.96 -44.02
CA PRO A 13 -14.64 7.66 -43.90
C PRO A 13 -14.39 6.28 -43.24
N ILE A 14 -15.25 5.87 -42.31
CA ILE A 14 -15.19 4.54 -41.67
C ILE A 14 -15.40 3.41 -42.69
N ALA A 15 -16.32 3.58 -43.62
CA ALA A 15 -16.58 2.59 -44.67
C ALA A 15 -15.41 2.49 -45.66
N ALA A 16 -14.71 3.60 -45.90
CA ALA A 16 -13.51 3.64 -46.74
C ALA A 16 -12.26 3.03 -46.05
N VAL A 17 -12.19 3.06 -44.72
CA VAL A 17 -11.17 2.34 -43.94
C VAL A 17 -11.42 0.82 -44.01
N LEU A 18 -12.67 0.39 -43.82
CA LEU A 18 -13.05 -1.02 -43.85
C LEU A 18 -12.91 -1.64 -45.25
N SER A 19 -13.14 -0.87 -46.31
CA SER A 19 -12.97 -1.34 -47.69
C SER A 19 -11.51 -1.40 -48.16
N GLY A 20 -10.54 -1.02 -47.32
CA GLY A 20 -9.11 -1.06 -47.65
C GLY A 20 -8.64 0.02 -48.63
N SER A 21 -9.55 0.82 -49.19
CA SER A 21 -9.26 1.90 -50.14
C SER A 21 -8.29 2.95 -49.60
N LEU A 22 -8.33 3.21 -48.28
CA LEU A 22 -7.40 4.13 -47.62
C LEU A 22 -6.03 3.49 -47.34
N LEU A 23 -5.96 2.17 -47.19
CA LEU A 23 -4.70 1.46 -46.96
C LEU A 23 -3.89 1.32 -48.25
N THR A 24 -4.56 1.23 -49.41
CA THR A 24 -3.91 1.11 -50.72
C THR A 24 -3.39 2.43 -51.28
N GLN A 25 -3.58 3.56 -50.58
CA GLN A 25 -3.04 4.84 -51.02
C GLN A 25 -1.51 4.83 -50.87
N ASP A 26 -0.77 5.19 -51.92
CA ASP A 26 0.71 5.10 -51.97
C ASP A 26 1.41 5.76 -50.77
N ALA A 27 0.86 6.87 -50.26
CA ALA A 27 1.35 7.55 -49.07
C ALA A 27 1.21 6.70 -47.79
N VAL A 28 0.10 5.98 -47.65
CA VAL A 28 -0.19 5.14 -46.48
C VAL A 28 0.61 3.84 -46.53
N VAL A 29 0.75 3.23 -47.72
CA VAL A 29 1.59 2.03 -47.91
C VAL A 29 3.05 2.30 -47.53
N LYS A 30 3.58 3.48 -47.89
CA LYS A 30 4.95 3.88 -47.52
C LYS A 30 5.18 4.00 -46.01
N HIS A 31 4.15 4.36 -45.24
CA HIS A 31 4.23 4.53 -43.78
C HIS A 31 3.62 3.37 -42.98
N LEU A 32 3.17 2.31 -43.67
CA LEU A 32 2.60 1.10 -43.07
C LEU A 32 3.47 0.48 -41.95
N PRO A 33 4.80 0.30 -42.10
CA PRO A 33 5.62 -0.26 -41.02
C PRO A 33 5.64 0.62 -39.75
N TYR A 34 5.57 1.94 -39.91
CA TYR A 34 5.49 2.87 -38.78
C TYR A 34 4.12 2.81 -38.08
N MET A 35 3.04 2.64 -38.84
CA MET A 35 1.70 2.46 -38.27
C MET A 35 1.59 1.15 -37.48
N LEU A 36 2.18 0.07 -37.99
CA LEU A 36 2.26 -1.22 -37.27
C LEU A 36 3.08 -1.09 -35.98
N PHE A 37 4.17 -0.32 -36.00
CA PHE A 37 4.94 -0.03 -34.79
C PHE A 37 4.09 0.69 -33.73
N LEU A 38 3.29 1.69 -34.12
CA LEU A 38 2.37 2.37 -33.20
C LEU A 38 1.28 1.43 -32.66
N ALA A 39 0.71 0.57 -33.51
CA ALA A 39 -0.27 -0.43 -33.09
C ALA A 39 0.35 -1.43 -32.09
N PHE A 40 1.59 -1.85 -32.33
CA PHE A 40 2.36 -2.69 -31.40
C PHE A 40 2.60 -1.96 -30.07
N LEU A 41 2.99 -0.68 -30.10
CA LEU A 41 3.15 0.13 -28.90
C LEU A 41 1.85 0.25 -28.10
N GLY A 42 0.71 0.37 -28.80
CA GLY A 42 -0.62 0.36 -28.20
C GLY A 42 -0.94 -0.96 -27.49
N LEU A 43 -0.60 -2.10 -28.11
CA LEU A 43 -0.72 -3.41 -27.47
C LEU A 43 0.14 -3.53 -26.22
N VAL A 44 1.40 -3.09 -26.29
CA VAL A 44 2.32 -3.07 -25.14
C VAL A 44 1.80 -2.16 -24.02
N TYR A 45 1.19 -1.03 -24.36
CA TYR A 45 0.58 -0.12 -23.39
C TYR A 45 -0.61 -0.77 -22.67
N ILE A 46 -1.53 -1.39 -23.41
CA ILE A 46 -2.67 -2.12 -22.83
C ILE A 46 -2.17 -3.25 -21.91
N ALA A 47 -1.18 -4.02 -22.37
CA ALA A 47 -0.58 -5.10 -21.59
C ALA A 47 0.04 -4.60 -20.28
N ASN A 48 0.75 -3.47 -20.31
CA ASN A 48 1.29 -2.84 -19.10
C ASN A 48 0.18 -2.36 -18.15
N GLY A 49 -0.91 -1.82 -18.68
CA GLY A 49 -2.08 -1.42 -17.88
C GLY A 49 -2.65 -2.58 -17.07
N TYR A 50 -2.81 -3.75 -17.70
CA TYR A 50 -3.27 -4.97 -17.00
C TYR A 50 -2.30 -5.42 -15.90
N MET A 51 -0.99 -5.37 -16.15
CA MET A 51 0.02 -5.71 -15.14
C MET A 51 -0.05 -4.75 -13.94
N ALA A 52 -0.18 -3.45 -14.19
CA ALA A 52 -0.28 -2.43 -13.15
C ALA A 52 -1.49 -2.66 -12.23
N GLU A 53 -2.66 -3.01 -12.80
CA GLU A 53 -3.86 -3.28 -12.02
C GLU A 53 -3.68 -4.48 -11.06
N SER A 54 -3.01 -5.53 -11.53
CA SER A 54 -2.71 -6.71 -10.70
C SER A 54 -1.75 -6.38 -9.55
N SER A 55 -0.71 -5.58 -9.82
CA SER A 55 0.27 -5.14 -8.83
C SER A 55 -0.37 -4.26 -7.75
N VAL A 56 -1.22 -3.31 -8.13
CA VAL A 56 -1.95 -2.44 -7.17
C VAL A 56 -2.82 -3.29 -6.24
N ARG A 57 -3.49 -4.32 -6.78
CA ARG A 57 -4.32 -5.22 -5.98
C ARG A 57 -3.49 -6.02 -4.97
N GLN A 58 -2.31 -6.49 -5.37
CA GLN A 58 -1.37 -7.19 -4.47
C GLN A 58 -0.86 -6.25 -3.37
N ILE A 59 -0.44 -5.04 -3.73
CA ILE A 59 0.03 -4.03 -2.77
C ILE A 59 -1.03 -3.77 -1.69
N ASN A 60 -2.28 -3.56 -2.09
CA ASN A 60 -3.37 -3.34 -1.15
C ASN A 60 -3.58 -4.52 -0.21
N LYS A 61 -3.51 -5.76 -0.72
CA LYS A 61 -3.63 -6.97 0.09
C LYS A 61 -2.49 -7.07 1.12
N THR A 62 -1.25 -6.91 0.67
CA THR A 62 -0.08 -6.93 1.57
C THR A 62 -0.14 -5.83 2.63
N GLN A 63 -0.59 -4.62 2.27
CA GLN A 63 -0.77 -3.55 3.26
C GLN A 63 -1.84 -3.88 4.31
N GLN A 64 -2.92 -4.54 3.91
CA GLN A 64 -3.95 -4.97 4.84
C GLN A 64 -3.42 -6.04 5.80
N GLU A 65 -2.67 -7.02 5.30
CA GLU A 65 -2.00 -8.03 6.12
C GLU A 65 -1.03 -7.40 7.15
N ILE A 66 -0.22 -6.41 6.72
CA ILE A 66 0.67 -5.68 7.63
C ILE A 66 -0.12 -4.96 8.74
N LYS A 67 -1.25 -4.35 8.39
CA LYS A 67 -2.10 -3.64 9.35
C LYS A 67 -2.70 -4.62 10.37
N GLU A 68 -3.15 -5.78 9.91
CA GLU A 68 -3.71 -6.83 10.75
C GLU A 68 -2.66 -7.39 11.72
N LEU A 69 -1.48 -7.76 11.22
CA LEU A 69 -0.36 -8.22 12.06
C LEU A 69 0.06 -7.17 13.10
N ARG A 70 0.08 -5.88 12.74
CA ARG A 70 0.37 -4.81 13.70
C ARG A 70 -0.71 -4.72 14.78
N SER A 71 -1.98 -4.84 14.39
CA SER A 71 -3.09 -4.84 15.33
C SER A 71 -2.99 -6.02 16.30
N GLU A 72 -2.69 -7.21 15.78
CA GLU A 72 -2.51 -8.43 16.58
C GLU A 72 -1.35 -8.27 17.57
N GLN A 73 -0.20 -7.75 17.12
CA GLN A 73 0.94 -7.48 18.01
C GLN A 73 0.59 -6.49 19.12
N ILE A 74 -0.15 -5.42 18.80
CA ILE A 74 -0.58 -4.43 19.80
C ILE A 74 -1.52 -5.08 20.80
N SER A 75 -2.49 -5.87 20.34
CA SER A 75 -3.41 -6.60 21.21
C SER A 75 -2.68 -7.59 22.12
N MET A 76 -1.80 -8.43 21.58
CA MET A 76 -1.00 -9.38 22.38
C MET A 76 -0.10 -8.66 23.40
N LYS A 77 0.55 -7.56 23.00
CA LYS A 77 1.35 -6.74 23.92
C LYS A 77 0.47 -6.10 25.00
N SER A 78 -0.73 -5.66 24.65
CA SER A 78 -1.68 -5.10 25.61
C SER A 78 -2.16 -6.15 26.61
N GLU A 79 -2.42 -7.38 26.16
CA GLU A 79 -2.81 -8.49 27.04
C GLU A 79 -1.68 -8.83 28.01
N LEU A 80 -0.45 -8.98 27.49
CA LEU A 80 0.74 -9.19 28.31
C LEU A 80 0.94 -8.04 29.30
N ASN A 81 0.82 -6.80 28.83
CA ASN A 81 0.95 -5.64 29.69
C ASN A 81 -0.13 -5.66 30.77
N ASN A 82 -1.40 -5.95 30.45
CA ASN A 82 -2.48 -6.04 31.44
C ASN A 82 -2.16 -7.03 32.57
N THR A 83 -1.59 -8.19 32.24
CA THR A 83 -1.13 -9.17 33.25
C THR A 83 0.05 -8.65 34.08
N ILE A 84 0.92 -7.84 33.50
CA ILE A 84 2.11 -7.26 34.15
C ILE A 84 1.79 -5.92 34.84
N ILE A 85 0.64 -5.29 34.56
CA ILE A 85 0.27 -4.01 35.17
C ILE A 85 0.34 -4.19 36.68
N GLU A 86 1.07 -3.28 37.33
CA GLU A 86 1.34 -3.32 38.76
C GLU A 86 0.07 -3.47 39.61
N SER A 87 -1.09 -3.01 39.12
CA SER A 87 -2.39 -3.19 39.78
C SER A 87 -2.93 -4.62 39.76
N GLU A 88 -2.72 -5.40 38.69
CA GLU A 88 -3.04 -6.85 38.67
C GLU A 88 -2.00 -7.65 39.45
N LEU A 89 -0.71 -7.30 39.32
CA LEU A 89 0.34 -7.91 40.14
C LEU A 89 0.06 -7.71 41.63
N LYS A 90 -0.35 -6.51 42.09
CA LYS A 90 -0.78 -6.26 43.47
C LYS A 90 -1.95 -7.16 43.89
N LYS A 91 -2.96 -7.33 43.03
CA LYS A 91 -4.10 -8.24 43.29
C LYS A 91 -3.64 -9.69 43.39
N ILE A 92 -2.76 -10.15 42.51
CA ILE A 92 -2.23 -11.52 42.50
C ILE A 92 -1.34 -11.76 43.73
N ILE A 93 -0.49 -10.80 44.09
CA ILE A 93 0.38 -10.85 45.27
C ILE A 93 -0.45 -10.89 46.56
N ALA A 94 -1.50 -10.08 46.64
CA ALA A 94 -2.45 -10.08 47.75
C ALA A 94 -3.25 -11.39 47.82
N ALA A 95 -3.76 -11.90 46.70
CA ALA A 95 -4.52 -13.15 46.63
C ALA A 95 -3.68 -14.39 46.96
N ARG A 96 -2.37 -14.36 46.66
CA ARG A 96 -1.43 -15.45 46.97
C ARG A 96 -0.78 -15.31 48.35
N ASN A 97 -1.18 -14.34 49.18
CA ASN A 97 -0.64 -14.08 50.52
C ASN A 97 0.91 -14.00 50.57
N MET A 98 1.55 -13.46 49.53
CA MET A 98 3.02 -13.45 49.43
C MET A 98 3.71 -12.42 50.35
N GLY A 99 2.97 -11.71 51.21
CA GLY A 99 3.52 -10.81 52.24
C GLY A 99 4.26 -9.56 51.72
N LEU A 100 4.24 -9.32 50.41
CA LEU A 100 4.91 -8.21 49.73
C LEU A 100 3.95 -7.01 49.65
N ASN A 101 4.35 -5.87 50.24
CA ASN A 101 3.65 -4.59 50.15
C ASN A 101 4.45 -3.60 49.30
N GLU A 102 3.76 -2.74 48.56
CA GLU A 102 4.39 -1.69 47.79
C GLU A 102 5.02 -0.63 48.71
N SER A 103 6.22 -0.18 48.37
CA SER A 103 6.88 0.92 49.07
C SER A 103 6.27 2.24 48.62
N ILE A 104 5.51 2.89 49.51
CA ILE A 104 4.89 4.20 49.28
C ILE A 104 5.89 5.33 49.57
N ASP A 105 6.97 5.02 50.29
CA ASP A 105 7.98 5.99 50.73
C ASP A 105 9.04 6.15 49.63
N PRO A 106 9.32 7.37 49.15
CA PRO A 106 10.32 7.59 48.12
C PRO A 106 11.71 7.12 48.59
N PRO A 107 12.55 6.58 47.67
CA PRO A 107 13.88 6.11 48.01
C PRO A 107 14.72 7.27 48.55
N LYS A 108 15.20 7.12 49.80
CA LYS A 108 16.04 8.13 50.44
C LYS A 108 17.42 8.10 49.80
N LYS A 109 17.86 9.24 49.24
CA LYS A 109 19.24 9.41 48.79
C LYS A 109 20.14 9.48 50.02
N ILE A 110 20.97 8.46 50.22
CA ILE A 110 22.03 8.50 51.23
C ILE A 110 23.09 9.45 50.68
N VAL A 111 23.16 10.66 51.23
CA VAL A 111 24.25 11.61 50.99
C VAL A 111 25.22 11.43 52.14
N LEU A 112 26.40 10.87 51.85
CA LEU A 112 27.49 10.77 52.82
C LEU A 112 28.21 12.11 52.85
N GLU A 113 28.18 12.77 53.99
CA GLU A 113 29.06 13.91 54.25
C GLU A 113 30.49 13.39 54.46
N SER A 114 31.49 14.10 53.94
CA SER A 114 32.89 13.66 53.87
C SER A 114 33.47 13.18 55.21
N ASN A 115 32.92 13.67 56.32
CA ASN A 115 33.35 13.36 57.69
C ASN A 115 32.92 11.97 58.19
N GLU A 116 32.01 11.29 57.47
CA GLU A 116 31.51 9.95 57.81
C GLU A 116 32.19 8.84 56.98
N MET A 117 32.83 9.17 55.85
CA MET A 117 33.63 8.21 55.06
C MET A 117 34.97 7.85 55.72
N GLU A 118 35.55 8.74 56.53
CA GLU A 118 36.81 8.48 57.24
C GLU A 118 36.67 7.48 58.40
N LYS A 119 35.45 7.21 58.89
CA LYS A 119 35.20 6.26 59.99
C LYS A 119 34.96 4.82 59.52
N ILE A 120 34.86 4.61 58.20
CA ILE A 120 34.54 3.31 57.59
C ILE A 120 35.82 2.64 57.04
N ASN A 121 36.97 3.31 57.13
CA ASN A 121 38.30 2.79 56.80
C ASN A 121 39.12 2.54 58.08
#